data_AF-A0A4S2TU81-F1
#
_entry.id   AF-A0A4S2TU81-F1
#
_cell.length_a   1.000
_cell.length_b   1.000
_cell.length_c   1.000
_cell.angle_alpha   90.00
_cell.angle_beta   90.00
_cell.angle_gamma   90.00
#
_symmetry.space_group_name_H-M   'P 1'
#
loop_
_entity.id
_entity.type
_entity.pdbx_description
1 polymer ?
#
loop_
_entity_poly.entity_id
_entity_poly.type
_entity_poly.pdbx_seq_one_letter_code
_entity_poly.pdbx_strand_id
1 'polypeptide(L)'
;MAQYRPCISPRVAGNAEVKAAVVSDHLRTHLVDPVLPARDDSDAFFAAHQEALARAIERATGKAVVIGEGYPDNEISHEDVGKDEGDDG
;
A
#
# COMPACT_ATOMS: atom_id res chain seq x y z
N MET A 1 1.31 -27.66 -1.51
CA MET A 1 1.56 -26.78 -0.36
C MET A 1 2.91 -26.10 -0.58
N ALA A 2 2.93 -24.80 -0.90
CA ALA A 2 4.16 -24.07 -1.17
C ALA A 2 4.96 -23.91 0.14
N GLN A 3 6.21 -24.37 0.16
CA GLN A 3 7.09 -24.23 1.31
C GLN A 3 7.45 -22.76 1.50
N TYR A 4 7.14 -22.24 2.68
CA TYR A 4 7.35 -20.85 3.08
C TYR A 4 8.85 -20.56 3.14
N ARG A 5 9.35 -19.65 2.30
CA ARG A 5 10.75 -19.21 2.38
C ARG A 5 10.81 -17.89 3.17
N PRO A 6 11.42 -17.86 4.36
CA PRO A 6 11.57 -16.65 5.15
C PRO A 6 12.61 -15.75 4.48
N CYS A 7 12.12 -14.87 3.62
CA CYS A 7 12.86 -13.73 3.11
C CYS A 7 12.91 -12.65 4.21
N ILE A 8 13.96 -12.76 5.01
CA ILE A 8 14.27 -11.86 6.10
C ILE A 8 14.89 -10.60 5.47
N SER A 9 14.43 -9.41 5.83
CA SER A 9 15.22 -8.19 5.65
C SER A 9 16.01 -7.95 6.94
N PRO A 10 17.22 -8.54 7.11
CA PRO A 10 17.98 -8.43 8.34
C PRO A 10 18.41 -6.98 8.62
N ARG A 11 18.50 -6.15 7.57
CA ARG A 11 18.78 -4.71 7.67
C ARG A 11 17.67 -3.97 8.41
N VAL A 12 16.42 -4.13 7.99
CA VAL A 12 15.28 -3.42 8.63
C VAL A 12 15.11 -3.92 10.06
N ALA A 13 15.20 -5.23 10.27
CA ALA A 13 15.11 -5.82 11.60
C ALA A 13 16.22 -5.33 12.55
N GLY A 14 17.47 -5.28 12.06
CA GLY A 14 18.62 -4.79 12.83
C GLY A 14 18.52 -3.31 13.18
N ASN A 15 18.10 -2.47 12.22
CA ASN A 15 17.92 -1.03 12.46
C ASN A 15 16.76 -0.72 13.41
N ALA A 16 15.70 -1.53 13.38
CA ALA A 16 14.52 -1.34 14.22
C ALA A 16 14.58 -2.11 15.55
N GLU A 17 15.69 -2.80 15.83
CA GLU A 17 15.90 -3.59 17.05
C GLU A 17 14.79 -4.63 17.33
N VAL A 18 14.20 -5.20 16.28
CA VAL A 18 13.12 -6.20 16.37
C VAL A 18 13.49 -7.50 15.66
N LYS A 19 12.79 -8.59 16.00
CA LYS A 19 12.98 -9.88 15.32
C LYS A 19 12.52 -9.77 13.86
N ALA A 20 13.29 -10.34 12.95
CA ALA A 20 12.96 -10.37 11.52
C ALA A 20 11.56 -10.94 11.22
N ALA A 21 11.12 -11.95 11.98
CA ALA A 21 9.77 -12.51 11.83
C ALA A 21 8.67 -11.46 12.07
N VAL A 22 8.86 -10.57 13.06
CA VAL A 22 7.92 -9.49 13.37
C VAL A 22 7.82 -8.50 12.20
N VAL A 23 8.96 -8.16 11.59
CA VAL A 23 8.99 -7.29 10.41
C VAL A 23 8.24 -7.96 9.26
N SER A 24 8.52 -9.23 8.98
CA SER A 24 7.83 -9.96 7.91
C SER A 24 6.32 -10.04 8.13
N ASP A 25 5.88 -10.30 9.37
CA ASP A 25 4.45 -10.37 9.70
C ASP A 25 3.78 -9.01 9.56
N HIS A 26 4.46 -7.95 10.00
CA HIS A 26 3.98 -6.58 9.83
C HIS A 26 3.87 -6.16 8.36
N LEU A 27 4.86 -6.48 7.52
CA LEU A 27 4.80 -6.18 6.08
C LEU A 27 3.57 -6.81 5.42
N ARG A 28 3.18 -8.02 5.84
CA ARG A 28 1.99 -8.71 5.30
C ARG A 28 0.68 -8.03 5.68
N THR A 29 0.59 -7.37 6.84
CA THR A 29 -0.63 -6.59 7.19
C THR A 29 -0.82 -5.38 6.27
N HIS A 30 0.24 -4.98 5.57
CA HIS A 30 0.25 -3.89 4.60
C HIS A 30 0.36 -4.41 3.15
N LEU A 31 -0.05 -5.65 2.89
CA LEU A 31 -0.10 -6.23 1.54
C LEU A 31 1.28 -6.30 0.84
N VAL A 32 2.36 -6.24 1.62
CA VAL A 32 3.74 -6.35 1.11
C VAL A 32 4.24 -7.78 1.23
N ASP A 33 4.79 -8.32 0.14
CA ASP A 33 5.60 -9.54 0.19
C ASP A 33 7.01 -9.22 0.72
N PRO A 34 7.41 -9.76 1.89
CA PRO A 34 8.74 -9.52 2.45
C PRO A 34 9.90 -10.02 1.56
N VAL A 35 9.65 -10.83 0.52
CA VAL A 35 10.68 -11.28 -0.43
C VAL A 35 11.22 -10.12 -1.25
N LEU A 36 10.36 -9.19 -1.64
CA LEU A 36 10.67 -8.19 -2.65
C LEU A 36 11.61 -7.10 -2.11
N PRO A 37 11.38 -6.52 -0.90
CA PRO A 37 12.34 -5.59 -0.30
C PRO A 37 13.70 -6.24 -0.01
N ALA A 38 13.74 -7.56 0.26
CA ALA A 38 14.99 -8.27 0.52
C ALA A 38 15.81 -8.52 -0.76
N ARG A 39 15.20 -8.42 -1.95
CA ARG A 39 15.84 -8.60 -3.25
C ARG A 39 16.31 -7.29 -3.89
N ASP A 40 16.07 -6.16 -3.24
CA ASP A 40 16.37 -4.81 -3.74
C ASP A 40 15.71 -4.52 -5.11
N ASP A 41 14.59 -5.19 -5.38
CA ASP A 41 13.84 -5.07 -6.63
C ASP A 41 12.60 -4.21 -6.38
N SER A 42 12.78 -2.90 -6.54
CA SER A 42 11.75 -1.90 -6.24
C SER A 42 10.58 -1.99 -7.21
N ASP A 43 10.84 -2.24 -8.49
CA ASP A 43 9.79 -2.35 -9.51
C ASP A 43 8.90 -3.57 -9.24
N ALA A 44 9.52 -4.72 -8.94
CA ALA A 44 8.76 -5.91 -8.57
C ALA A 44 7.97 -5.71 -7.27
N PHE A 45 8.54 -5.00 -6.29
CA PHE A 45 7.84 -4.64 -5.05
C PHE A 45 6.57 -3.83 -5.32
N PHE A 46 6.66 -2.74 -6.10
CA PHE A 46 5.49 -1.88 -6.37
C PHE A 46 4.44 -2.61 -7.20
N ALA A 47 4.85 -3.38 -8.21
CA ALA A 47 3.93 -4.17 -9.02
C ALA A 47 3.15 -5.19 -8.17
N ALA A 48 3.84 -5.95 -7.31
CA ALA A 48 3.19 -6.93 -6.44
C ALA A 48 2.28 -6.29 -5.39
N HIS A 49 2.69 -5.14 -4.83
CA HIS A 49 1.87 -4.40 -3.87
C HIS A 49 0.60 -3.83 -4.52
N GLN A 50 0.71 -3.25 -5.72
CA GLN A 50 -0.46 -2.78 -6.49
C GLN A 50 -1.43 -3.92 -6.81
N GLU A 51 -0.92 -5.09 -7.21
CA GLU A 51 -1.73 -6.27 -7.46
C GLU A 51 -2.45 -6.76 -6.18
N ALA A 52 -1.73 -6.85 -5.07
CA ALA A 52 -2.28 -7.29 -3.78
C ALA A 52 -3.38 -6.33 -3.29
N LEU A 53 -3.15 -5.02 -3.44
CA LEU A 53 -4.13 -3.98 -3.11
C LEU A 53 -5.37 -4.08 -4.00
N ALA A 54 -5.21 -4.19 -5.32
CA ALA A 54 -6.33 -4.33 -6.24
C ALA A 54 -7.19 -5.55 -5.86
N ARG A 55 -6.58 -6.71 -5.62
CA ARG A 55 -7.29 -7.91 -5.18
C ARG A 55 -8.03 -7.72 -3.85
N ALA A 56 -7.46 -6.97 -2.91
CA ALA A 56 -8.11 -6.68 -1.63
C ALA A 56 -9.37 -5.81 -1.83
N ILE A 57 -9.27 -4.79 -2.69
CA ILE A 57 -10.40 -3.92 -3.06
C ILE A 57 -11.48 -4.72 -3.80
N GLU A 58 -11.12 -5.56 -4.78
CA GLU A 58 -12.08 -6.39 -5.51
C GLU A 58 -12.86 -7.30 -4.56
N ARG A 59 -12.16 -7.94 -3.60
CA ARG A 59 -12.80 -8.80 -2.59
C ARG A 59 -13.73 -8.03 -1.68
N ALA A 60 -13.35 -6.81 -1.28
CA ALA A 60 -14.15 -5.99 -0.38
C ALA A 60 -15.37 -5.38 -1.08
N THR A 61 -15.24 -5.01 -2.36
CA THR A 61 -16.27 -4.27 -3.10
C THR A 61 -17.14 -5.15 -3.99
N GLY A 62 -16.67 -6.35 -4.34
CA GLY A 62 -17.30 -7.22 -5.33
C GLY A 62 -17.22 -6.69 -6.77
N LYS A 63 -16.41 -5.66 -7.01
CA LYS A 63 -16.24 -5.01 -8.33
C LYS A 63 -14.83 -5.25 -8.84
N ALA A 64 -14.69 -5.40 -10.16
CA ALA A 64 -13.38 -5.47 -10.79
C ALA A 64 -12.63 -4.13 -10.61
N VAL A 65 -11.34 -4.21 -10.30
CA VAL A 65 -10.47 -3.03 -10.21
C VAL A 65 -9.76 -2.84 -11.54
N VAL A 66 -9.88 -1.64 -12.10
CA VAL A 66 -9.15 -1.26 -13.32
C VAL A 66 -7.84 -0.62 -12.89
N ILE A 67 -6.72 -1.22 -13.30
CA ILE A 67 -5.38 -0.66 -13.15
C ILE A 67 -4.97 -0.13 -14.54
N GLY A 68 -4.92 1.19 -14.71
CA GLY A 68 -4.58 1.84 -15.97
C GLY A 68 -4.03 3.25 -15.78
N GLU A 69 -3.34 3.79 -16.79
CA GLU A 69 -2.99 5.21 -16.86
C GLU A 69 -4.27 6.04 -16.96
N GLY A 70 -4.61 6.76 -15.91
CA GLY A 70 -5.77 7.64 -15.90
C GLY A 70 -6.99 7.02 -15.21
N TYR A 71 -6.90 6.95 -13.88
CA TYR A 71 -8.06 7.40 -13.12
C TYR A 71 -8.07 8.92 -13.24
N PRO A 72 -9.20 9.57 -13.60
CA PRO A 72 -9.25 11.02 -13.55
C PRO A 72 -8.87 11.44 -12.13
N ASP A 73 -7.83 12.24 -12.03
CA ASP A 73 -7.48 12.92 -10.81
C ASP A 73 -8.69 13.79 -10.43
N ASN A 74 -9.57 13.23 -9.61
CA ASN A 74 -10.60 13.97 -8.93
C ASN A 74 -10.02 14.34 -7.57
N GLU A 75 -8.87 15.03 -7.56
CA GLU A 75 -8.55 15.91 -6.46
C GLU A 75 -9.77 16.79 -6.27
N ILE A 76 -10.54 16.50 -5.22
CA ILE A 76 -11.50 17.44 -4.67
C ILE A 76 -10.60 18.52 -4.09
N SER A 77 -10.24 19.51 -4.91
CA SER A 77 -9.58 20.72 -4.45
C SER A 77 -10.44 21.29 -3.34
N HIS A 78 -9.97 21.17 -2.11
CA HIS A 78 -10.69 21.54 -0.90
C HIS A 78 -10.64 23.07 -0.71
N GLU A 79 -10.90 23.82 -1.77
CA GLU A 79 -10.80 25.28 -1.87
C GLU A 79 -12.15 25.92 -2.24
N ASP A 80 -13.24 25.38 -1.68
CA ASP A 80 -14.53 26.08 -1.63
C ASP A 80 -15.29 25.81 -0.31
N VAL A 81 -14.59 25.92 0.83
CA VAL A 81 -15.25 26.08 2.13
C VAL A 81 -15.59 27.56 2.31
N GLY A 82 -16.80 27.89 1.85
CA GLY A 82 -17.59 29.11 2.04
C GLY A 82 -16.97 30.27 2.83
N LYS A 83 -16.73 31.39 2.13
CA LYS A 83 -16.91 32.71 2.72
C LYS A 83 -18.40 33.09 2.64
N ASP A 84 -19.16 32.63 3.63
CA ASP A 84 -20.46 33.19 3.96
C ASP A 84 -20.21 34.38 4.92
N GLU A 85 -19.83 35.54 4.37
CA GLU A 85 -19.88 36.80 5.12
C GLU A 85 -21.28 37.38 4.93
N GLY A 86 -22.16 37.02 5.86
CA GLY A 86 -23.47 37.63 6.03
C GLY A 86 -23.36 39.13 6.27
N ASP A 87 -24.04 39.85 5.40
CA ASP A 87 -24.88 41.03 5.64
C ASP A 87 -25.19 41.32 7.13
N ASP A 88 -24.82 42.50 7.60
CA ASP A 88 -25.61 43.27 8.56
C ASP A 88 -25.32 44.77 8.31
N GLY A 89 -26.34 45.46 7.80
CA GLY A 89 -26.31 46.86 7.37
C GLY A 89 -26.35 47.91 8.46
#